data_AF-A0A7T9HFJ9-F1
#
_entry.id   AF-A0A7T9HFJ9-F1
#
_cell.length_a   1.000
_cell.length_b   1.000
_cell.length_c   1.000
_cell.angle_alpha   90.00
_cell.angle_beta   90.00
_cell.angle_gamma   90.00
#
_symmetry.space_group_name_H-M   'P 1'
#
loop_
_entity.id
_entity.type
_entity.pdbx_description
1 polymer ?
#
loop_
_entity_poly.entity_id
_entity_poly.type
_entity_poly.pdbx_seq_one_letter_code
_entity_poly.pdbx_strand_id
1 'polypeptide(L)'
;MAIRVSITMDSEMSDLIDKFAKEQGLDRNRAILELIDNGFTQVMGGQPVTLNQKRSFEEYQEILEKIAELKHSLKNLADEVRLVHHIIDVERSGEMRPVPFQTRRWWEFWKTP
;
A
#
# COMPACT_ATOMS: atom_id res chain seq x y z
N MET A 1 -5.97 13.80 47.20
CA MET A 1 -4.77 14.53 46.76
C MET A 1 -5.08 15.14 45.39
N ALA A 2 -4.87 16.43 45.19
CA ALA A 2 -5.09 17.07 43.89
C ALA A 2 -3.78 17.08 43.11
N ILE A 3 -3.73 16.37 41.98
CA ILE A 3 -2.58 16.39 41.09
C ILE A 3 -2.88 17.44 40.02
N ARG A 4 -2.07 18.50 39.96
CA ARG A 4 -2.12 19.47 38.87
C ARG A 4 -1.12 19.05 37.80
N VAL A 5 -1.61 18.81 36.60
CA VAL A 5 -0.77 18.51 35.42
C VAL A 5 -0.85 19.70 34.47
N SER A 6 0.30 20.21 34.04
CA SER A 6 0.40 21.24 33.01
C SER A 6 1.08 20.64 31.79
N ILE A 7 0.40 20.66 30.65
CA ILE A 7 0.90 20.11 29.38
C ILE A 7 1.08 21.27 28.42
N THR A 8 2.26 21.37 27.82
CA THR A 8 2.51 22.27 26.69
C THR A 8 2.36 21.46 25.41
N MET A 9 1.58 21.95 24.48
CA MET A 9 1.30 21.30 23.20
C MET A 9 1.39 22.35 22.10
N ASP A 10 1.76 21.90 20.91
CA ASP A 10 1.76 22.67 19.68
C ASP A 10 0.32 23.07 19.29
N SER A 11 0.22 24.11 18.46
CA SER A 11 -1.09 24.65 18.04
C SER A 11 -1.91 23.63 17.25
N GLU A 12 -1.26 22.82 16.42
CA GLU A 12 -1.93 21.81 15.61
C GLU A 12 -2.55 20.71 16.48
N MET A 13 -1.81 20.22 17.49
CA MET A 13 -2.34 19.25 18.45
C MET A 13 -3.46 19.84 19.32
N SER A 14 -3.37 21.13 19.67
CA SER A 14 -4.43 21.84 20.41
C SER A 14 -5.74 21.90 19.61
N ASP A 15 -5.66 22.12 18.29
CA ASP A 15 -6.82 22.16 17.40
C ASP A 15 -7.44 20.78 17.19
N LEU A 16 -6.62 19.71 17.13
CA LEU A 16 -7.10 18.34 17.05
C LEU A 16 -7.87 17.92 18.30
N ILE A 17 -7.37 18.28 19.48
CA ILE A 17 -8.06 18.03 20.76
C ILE A 17 -9.39 18.80 20.81
N ASP A 18 -9.43 20.03 20.31
CA ASP A 18 -10.68 20.81 20.26
C ASP A 18 -11.72 20.21 19.33
N LYS A 19 -11.30 19.65 18.19
CA LYS A 19 -12.22 18.95 17.28
C LYS A 19 -12.81 17.72 17.97
N PHE A 20 -11.96 16.90 18.59
CA PHE A 20 -12.40 15.73 19.35
C PHE A 20 -13.33 16.11 20.52
N ALA A 21 -13.00 17.17 21.26
CA ALA A 21 -13.81 17.67 22.36
C ALA A 21 -15.20 18.13 21.88
N LYS A 22 -15.28 18.82 20.73
CA LYS A 22 -16.55 19.23 20.11
C LYS A 22 -17.38 18.05 19.64
N GLU A 23 -16.76 17.04 19.03
CA GLU A 23 -17.45 15.83 18.55
C GLU A 23 -18.07 15.03 19.71
N GLN A 24 -17.40 14.98 20.85
CA GLN A 24 -17.86 14.28 22.04
C GLN A 24 -18.66 15.15 23.03
N GLY A 25 -18.78 16.45 22.77
CA GLY A 25 -19.46 17.41 23.67
C GLY A 25 -18.78 17.60 25.02
N LEU A 26 -17.45 17.44 25.09
CA LEU A 26 -16.65 17.49 26.31
C LEU A 26 -15.89 18.81 26.45
N ASP A 27 -15.54 19.18 27.70
CA ASP A 27 -14.56 20.24 27.95
C ASP A 27 -13.16 19.78 27.52
N ARG A 28 -12.33 20.71 27.03
CA ARG A 28 -10.98 20.42 26.51
C ARG A 28 -10.12 19.64 27.51
N ASN A 29 -10.16 20.02 28.79
CA ASN A 29 -9.39 19.33 29.83
C ASN A 29 -9.87 17.91 30.06
N ARG A 30 -11.18 17.68 29.95
CA ARG A 30 -11.78 16.36 30.11
C ARG A 30 -11.50 15.47 28.90
N ALA A 31 -11.55 16.02 27.70
CA ALA A 31 -11.15 15.35 26.47
C ALA A 31 -9.68 14.88 26.54
N ILE A 32 -8.76 15.72 27.04
CA ILE A 32 -7.35 15.34 27.25
C ILE A 32 -7.24 14.14 28.20
N LEU A 33 -7.97 14.16 29.32
CA LEU A 33 -7.92 13.06 30.29
C LEU A 33 -8.49 11.77 29.71
N GLU A 34 -9.58 11.83 28.95
CA GLU A 34 -10.14 10.65 28.28
C GLU A 34 -9.21 10.09 27.20
N LEU A 35 -8.52 10.95 26.44
CA LEU A 35 -7.52 10.50 25.47
C LEU A 35 -6.34 9.80 26.16
N ILE A 36 -5.89 10.29 27.32
CA ILE A 36 -4.84 9.67 28.11
C ILE A 36 -5.32 8.33 28.70
N ASP A 37 -6.53 8.27 29.23
CA ASP A 37 -7.09 7.04 29.82
C ASP A 37 -7.36 5.97 28.75
N ASN A 38 -7.90 6.36 27.60
CA ASN A 38 -8.03 5.49 26.42
C ASN A 38 -6.67 5.01 25.91
N GLY A 39 -5.65 5.89 25.88
CA GLY A 39 -4.28 5.49 25.55
C GLY A 39 -3.71 4.50 26.56
N PHE A 40 -3.92 4.73 27.85
CA PHE A 40 -3.43 3.86 28.92
C PHE A 40 -4.10 2.48 28.90
N THR A 41 -5.42 2.45 28.74
CA THR A 41 -6.21 1.21 28.63
C THR A 41 -5.88 0.43 27.37
N GLN A 42 -5.60 1.08 26.24
CA GLN A 42 -5.12 0.39 25.04
C GLN A 42 -3.72 -0.23 25.25
N VAL A 43 -2.77 0.52 25.82
CA VAL A 43 -1.41 0.03 26.11
C VAL A 43 -1.42 -1.15 27.09
N MET A 44 -2.21 -1.06 28.15
CA MET A 44 -2.31 -2.10 29.19
C MET A 44 -3.18 -3.30 28.76
N GLY A 45 -4.14 -3.09 27.85
CA GLY A 45 -5.05 -4.10 27.32
C GLY A 45 -4.46 -5.01 26.25
N GLY A 46 -3.16 -4.89 25.96
CA GLY A 46 -2.44 -5.75 25.01
C GLY A 46 -2.69 -5.44 23.54
N GLN A 47 -3.35 -4.32 23.22
CA GLN A 47 -3.41 -3.79 21.86
C GLN A 47 -2.27 -2.78 21.68
N PRO A 48 -1.30 -3.03 20.78
CA PRO A 48 -0.19 -2.11 20.61
C PRO A 48 -0.72 -0.79 20.04
N VAL A 49 -0.74 0.26 20.88
CA VAL A 49 -0.95 1.63 20.41
C VAL A 49 0.23 1.96 19.50
N THR A 50 -0.01 1.99 18.20
CA THR A 50 0.99 2.40 17.21
C THR A 50 1.17 3.92 17.26
N LEU A 51 1.82 4.40 18.32
CA LEU A 51 2.42 5.74 18.40
C LEU A 51 3.57 5.81 17.41
N ASN A 52 3.29 5.92 16.11
CA ASN A 52 4.34 5.86 15.11
C ASN A 52 4.02 6.67 13.86
N GLN A 53 3.75 7.96 14.06
CA GLN A 53 3.75 8.94 12.96
C GLN A 53 5.15 9.06 12.31
N LYS A 54 6.23 8.63 12.98
CA LYS A 54 7.58 8.53 12.40
C LYS A 54 7.88 7.19 11.71
N ARG A 55 7.35 6.05 12.21
CA ARG A 55 7.56 4.72 11.59
C ARG A 55 6.74 4.52 10.33
N SER A 56 5.60 5.19 10.20
CA SER A 56 4.80 5.16 8.96
C SER A 56 5.55 5.69 7.74
N PHE A 57 6.52 6.60 7.92
CA PHE A 57 7.34 7.12 6.83
C PHE A 57 8.41 6.13 6.35
N GLU A 58 9.08 5.43 7.27
CA GLU A 58 10.08 4.40 6.93
C GLU A 58 9.41 3.19 6.28
N GLU A 59 8.30 2.71 6.85
CA GLU A 59 7.51 1.62 6.27
C GLU A 59 6.94 2.01 4.89
N TYR A 60 6.54 3.27 4.70
CA TYR A 60 6.09 3.77 3.40
C TYR A 60 7.22 3.82 2.37
N GLN A 61 8.43 4.24 2.75
CA GLN A 61 9.60 4.19 1.87
C GLN A 61 9.98 2.76 1.50
N GLU A 62 9.95 1.82 2.46
CA GLU A 62 10.21 0.40 2.22
C GLU A 62 9.17 -0.20 1.25
N ILE A 63 7.89 0.17 1.39
CA ILE A 63 6.83 -0.26 0.48
C ILE A 63 7.06 0.29 -0.93
N LEU A 64 7.42 1.57 -1.07
CA LEU A 64 7.71 2.18 -2.37
C LEU A 64 8.90 1.51 -3.07
N GLU A 65 9.94 1.17 -2.32
CA GLU A 65 11.11 0.47 -2.84
C GLU A 65 10.75 -0.94 -3.32
N LYS A 66 9.99 -1.71 -2.53
CA LYS A 66 9.48 -3.02 -2.93
C LYS A 66 8.57 -2.97 -4.16
N ILE A 67 7.74 -1.92 -4.30
CA ILE A 67 6.89 -1.72 -5.48
C ILE A 67 7.76 -1.42 -6.72
N ALA A 68 8.82 -0.63 -6.57
CA ALA A 68 9.74 -0.34 -7.66
C ALA A 68 10.48 -1.60 -8.12
N GLU A 69 10.92 -2.45 -7.19
CA GLU A 69 11.53 -3.73 -7.46
C GLU A 69 10.57 -4.69 -8.17
N LEU A 70 9.31 -4.79 -7.71
CA LEU A 70 8.26 -5.57 -8.37
C LEU A 70 8.01 -5.11 -9.81
N LYS A 71 7.96 -3.80 -10.03
CA LYS A 71 7.79 -3.23 -11.37
C LYS A 71 8.96 -3.60 -12.28
N HIS A 72 10.18 -3.62 -11.75
CA HIS A 72 11.37 -4.03 -12.50
C HIS A 72 11.31 -5.51 -12.88
N SER A 73 11.00 -6.38 -11.91
CA SER A 73 10.85 -7.82 -12.15
C SER A 73 9.75 -8.13 -13.16
N LEU A 74 8.63 -7.42 -13.10
CA LEU A 74 7.52 -7.61 -14.04
C LEU A 74 7.88 -7.15 -15.47
N LYS A 75 8.69 -6.09 -15.59
CA LYS A 75 9.22 -5.65 -16.89
C LYS A 75 10.18 -6.69 -17.47
N ASN A 76 11.07 -7.24 -16.66
CA ASN A 76 12.01 -8.28 -17.10
C ASN A 76 11.26 -9.53 -17.57
N LEU A 77 10.23 -9.96 -16.83
CA LEU A 77 9.35 -11.06 -17.24
C LEU A 77 8.66 -10.76 -18.59
N ALA A 78 8.15 -9.54 -18.78
CA ALA A 78 7.51 -9.16 -20.04
C ALA A 78 8.49 -9.20 -21.22
N ASP A 79 9.74 -8.79 -21.01
CA ASP A 79 10.78 -8.83 -22.04
C ASP A 79 11.23 -10.29 -22.33
N GLU A 80 11.34 -11.14 -21.31
CA GLU A 80 11.58 -12.59 -21.49
C GLU A 80 10.44 -13.26 -22.28
N VAL A 81 9.17 -12.96 -21.96
CA VAL A 81 8.02 -13.49 -22.69
C VAL A 81 8.04 -13.04 -24.15
N ARG A 82 8.44 -11.80 -24.43
CA ARG A 82 8.62 -11.33 -25.82
C ARG A 82 9.72 -12.10 -26.54
N LEU A 83 10.84 -12.37 -25.88
CA LEU A 83 11.92 -13.17 -26.44
C LEU A 83 11.48 -14.60 -26.72
N VAL A 84 10.78 -15.24 -25.78
CA VAL A 84 10.21 -16.58 -25.97
C VAL A 84 9.23 -16.59 -27.14
N HIS A 85 8.33 -15.60 -27.24
CA HIS A 85 7.42 -15.47 -28.38
C HIS A 85 8.19 -15.34 -29.70
N HIS A 86 9.25 -14.52 -29.72
CA HIS A 86 10.07 -14.34 -30.91
C HIS A 86 10.80 -15.64 -31.31
N ILE A 87 11.34 -16.39 -30.36
CA ILE A 87 12.00 -17.68 -30.61
C ILE A 87 11.00 -18.68 -31.18
N ILE A 88 9.80 -18.78 -30.60
CA ILE A 88 8.74 -19.67 -31.10
C ILE A 88 8.34 -19.29 -32.53
N ASP A 89 8.22 -18.00 -32.83
CA ASP A 89 7.90 -17.54 -34.19
C ASP A 89 9.00 -17.89 -35.19
N VAL A 90 10.27 -17.74 -34.80
CA VAL A 90 11.43 -18.09 -35.62
C VAL A 90 11.51 -19.60 -35.85
N GLU A 91 11.36 -20.42 -34.82
CA GLU A 91 11.34 -21.88 -34.93
C GLU A 91 10.18 -22.35 -35.80
N ARG A 92 8.97 -21.80 -35.62
CA ARG A 92 7.84 -22.09 -36.51
C ARG A 92 8.09 -21.71 -37.95
N SER A 93 8.73 -20.56 -38.19
CA SER A 93 9.07 -20.12 -39.55
C SER A 93 10.13 -21.02 -40.22
N GLY A 94 11.02 -21.62 -39.43
CA GLY A 94 12.02 -22.58 -39.89
C GLY A 94 11.43 -23.98 -40.16
N GLU A 95 10.45 -24.42 -39.35
CA GLU A 95 9.75 -25.69 -39.53
C GLU A 95 8.69 -25.62 -40.66
N MET A 96 8.07 -24.46 -40.88
CA MET A 96 7.13 -24.23 -41.98
C MET A 96 7.86 -24.00 -43.30
N ARG A 97 8.37 -25.07 -43.91
CA ARG A 97 8.40 -25.13 -45.38
C ARG A 97 6.95 -25.07 -45.88
N PRO A 98 6.62 -24.24 -46.88
CA PRO A 98 5.26 -23.80 -47.09
C PRO A 98 4.40 -24.97 -47.60
N VAL A 99 3.44 -25.41 -46.77
CA VAL A 99 2.32 -26.20 -47.26
C VAL A 99 1.13 -25.23 -47.41
N PRO A 100 0.55 -25.05 -48.62
CA PRO A 100 -0.17 -23.81 -48.98
C PRO A 100 -1.52 -23.54 -48.31
N PHE A 101 -1.96 -24.36 -47.35
CA PHE A 101 -3.33 -24.32 -46.82
C PHE A 101 -3.47 -23.94 -45.33
N GLN A 102 -2.37 -23.67 -44.61
CA GLN A 102 -2.40 -23.29 -43.18
C GLN A 102 -2.19 -21.79 -42.93
N THR A 103 -2.84 -20.93 -43.73
CA THR A 103 -2.84 -19.46 -43.58
C THR A 103 -3.77 -18.94 -42.47
N ARG A 104 -3.97 -19.72 -41.40
CA ARG A 104 -4.70 -19.22 -40.21
C ARG A 104 -3.77 -19.14 -39.01
N ARG A 105 -3.61 -17.91 -38.52
CA ARG A 105 -2.81 -17.59 -37.34
C ARG A 105 -3.50 -18.19 -36.12
N TRP A 106 -2.77 -19.02 -35.36
CA TRP A 106 -3.29 -19.77 -34.21
C TRP A 106 -3.85 -18.88 -33.07
N TRP A 107 -3.49 -17.59 -33.02
CA TRP A 107 -4.04 -16.61 -32.08
C TRP A 107 -5.32 -15.91 -32.57
N GLU A 108 -5.89 -16.31 -33.72
CA GLU A 108 -7.16 -15.77 -34.23
C GLU A 108 -8.38 -16.64 -33.87
N PHE A 109 -8.25 -17.55 -32.90
CA PHE A 109 -9.30 -18.50 -32.53
C PHE A 109 -10.57 -17.85 -31.94
N TRP A 110 -10.46 -16.63 -31.40
CA TRP A 110 -11.59 -15.85 -30.88
C TRP A 110 -12.24 -14.94 -31.93
N LYS A 111 -11.73 -14.91 -33.16
CA LYS A 111 -12.33 -14.14 -34.28
C LYS A 111 -13.13 -15.06 -35.20
N THR A 112 -14.31 -15.46 -34.74
CA THR A 112 -15.41 -15.87 -35.64
C THR A 112 -16.72 -15.30 -35.13
N PRO A 113 -17.64 -14.85 -36.01
CA PRO A 113 -19.00 -14.49 -35.65
C PRO A 113 -19.81 -15.70 -35.16
#